data_AF-A0A8T9MRX7-F1
#
_entry.id   AF-A0A8T9MRX7-F1
#
_cell.length_a   1.000
_cell.length_b   1.000
_cell.length_c   1.000
_cell.angle_alpha   90.00
_cell.angle_beta   90.00
_cell.angle_gamma   90.00
#
_symmetry.space_group_name_H-M   'P 1'
#
loop_
_entity.id
_entity.type
_entity.pdbx_description
1 polymer ?
#
loop_
_entity_poly.entity_id
_entity_poly.type
_entity_poly.pdbx_seq_one_letter_code
_entity_poly.pdbx_strand_id
1 'polypeptide(L)'
;MLLLHQKMGKMSNNMTASFQLNDAVAYHDGQFPPENLDLAKIMPALLAAASAIARYDQMLKNMHNNEILLAPLRNQEAVISSRMEGTISTMDEIMQYEADYAADEYAEHVRTDIIETLLYQRTLKNVQQAMKGGYPLSASLLKTMHQQLLSYGRGATKSPGQFKTEQNYLVRYVQPQNFVCADCTRKISRWLAAFV
;
A
#
# COMPACT_ATOMS: atom_id res chain seq x y z
N MET A 1 -48.98 -14.28 -15.75
CA MET A 1 -48.16 -13.85 -14.60
C MET A 1 -46.69 -14.00 -14.98
N LEU A 2 -46.18 -13.39 -16.06
CA LEU A 2 -46.17 -11.96 -16.45
C LEU A 2 -45.52 -11.09 -15.36
N LEU A 3 -44.19 -10.97 -15.40
CA LEU A 3 -43.38 -9.74 -15.22
C LEU A 3 -41.87 -10.01 -15.07
N LEU A 4 -41.28 -10.96 -15.83
CA LEU A 4 -39.82 -11.10 -15.95
C LEU A 4 -39.34 -11.20 -17.41
N HIS A 5 -40.21 -10.90 -18.38
CA HIS A 5 -39.89 -10.91 -19.82
C HIS A 5 -40.03 -9.56 -20.51
N GLN A 6 -40.01 -8.46 -19.75
CA GLN A 6 -40.11 -7.12 -20.34
C GLN A 6 -39.11 -6.14 -19.69
N LYS A 7 -37.82 -6.50 -19.75
CA LYS A 7 -36.73 -5.51 -19.71
C LYS A 7 -35.46 -5.95 -20.47
N MET A 8 -35.60 -6.88 -21.42
CA MET A 8 -34.59 -7.16 -22.47
C MET A 8 -34.98 -6.51 -23.81
N GLY A 9 -35.49 -5.28 -23.75
CA GLY A 9 -35.85 -4.50 -24.93
C GLY A 9 -35.79 -3.03 -24.59
N LYS A 10 -34.86 -2.31 -25.23
CA LYS A 10 -34.48 -0.89 -25.05
C LYS A 10 -33.38 -0.60 -24.01
N MET A 11 -32.17 -1.09 -24.28
CA MET A 11 -30.95 -0.25 -24.18
C MET A 11 -30.09 -0.50 -25.43
N SER A 12 -30.67 -0.22 -26.59
CA SER A 12 -29.89 0.16 -27.77
C SER A 12 -29.75 1.68 -27.72
N ASN A 13 -28.52 2.13 -27.97
CA ASN A 13 -28.01 3.50 -28.05
C ASN A 13 -27.48 4.15 -26.74
N ASN A 14 -26.17 4.42 -26.80
CA ASN A 14 -25.40 5.39 -26.02
C ASN A 14 -25.21 5.14 -24.53
N MET A 15 -24.17 4.35 -24.22
CA MET A 15 -23.26 4.69 -23.12
C MET A 15 -21.84 4.25 -23.48
N THR A 16 -21.31 4.78 -24.58
CA THR A 16 -19.91 5.21 -24.55
C THR A 16 -19.87 6.32 -23.50
N ALA A 17 -19.64 5.96 -22.24
CA ALA A 17 -19.26 6.95 -21.24
C ALA A 17 -17.94 7.53 -21.76
N SER A 18 -18.05 8.62 -22.53
CA SER A 18 -16.90 9.36 -23.01
C SER A 18 -16.25 9.93 -21.77
N PHE A 19 -15.21 9.24 -21.26
CA PHE A 19 -14.39 9.80 -20.20
C PHE A 19 -13.86 11.14 -20.71
N GLN A 20 -14.26 12.23 -20.08
CA GLN A 20 -13.73 13.55 -20.41
C GLN A 20 -12.29 13.60 -19.87
N LEU A 21 -11.34 13.29 -20.75
CA LEU A 21 -9.90 13.30 -20.45
C LEU A 21 -9.27 14.68 -20.66
N ASN A 22 -10.06 15.72 -20.89
CA ASN A 22 -9.57 17.07 -21.21
C ASN A 22 -8.68 17.64 -20.09
N ASP A 23 -8.96 17.26 -18.83
CA ASP A 23 -8.17 17.64 -17.65
C ASP A 23 -7.28 16.50 -17.13
N ALA A 24 -7.12 15.42 -17.90
CA ALA A 24 -6.24 14.32 -17.51
C ALA A 24 -4.79 14.79 -17.55
N VAL A 25 -4.08 14.63 -16.43
CA VAL A 25 -2.65 14.93 -16.38
C VAL A 25 -1.92 13.86 -17.21
N ALA A 26 -1.31 14.29 -18.32
CA ALA A 26 -0.43 13.42 -19.10
C ALA A 26 0.82 13.11 -18.26
N TYR A 27 1.07 11.82 -18.02
CA TYR A 27 2.27 11.38 -17.34
C TYR A 27 3.49 11.67 -18.24
N HIS A 28 4.55 12.24 -17.68
CA HIS A 28 5.77 12.57 -18.41
C HIS A 28 6.65 11.32 -18.57
N ASP A 29 6.31 10.49 -19.56
CA ASP A 29 7.07 9.30 -19.91
C ASP A 29 8.50 9.65 -20.34
N GLY A 30 9.48 8.96 -19.75
CA GLY A 30 10.91 9.10 -20.09
C GLY A 30 11.63 10.30 -19.46
N GLN A 31 10.94 11.18 -18.74
CA GLN A 31 11.56 12.33 -18.06
C GLN A 31 12.01 12.04 -16.61
N PHE A 32 11.97 10.76 -16.21
CA PHE A 32 12.40 10.31 -14.88
C PHE A 32 13.49 9.23 -15.01
N PRO A 33 14.60 9.33 -14.27
CA PRO A 33 14.93 10.40 -13.32
C PRO A 33 15.25 11.74 -14.02
N PRO A 34 14.95 12.89 -13.40
CA PRO A 34 15.29 14.19 -13.96
C PRO A 34 16.81 14.34 -14.08
N GLU A 35 17.29 14.79 -15.24
CA GLU A 35 18.73 14.92 -15.52
C GLU A 35 19.41 15.98 -14.66
N ASN A 36 18.70 17.06 -14.32
CA ASN A 36 19.20 18.17 -13.51
C ASN A 36 18.38 18.32 -12.23
N LEU A 37 18.89 17.76 -11.13
CA LEU A 37 18.34 17.95 -9.79
C LEU A 37 18.96 19.18 -9.13
N ASP A 38 18.13 20.13 -8.72
CA ASP A 38 18.56 21.27 -7.90
C ASP A 38 18.83 20.78 -6.47
N LEU A 39 20.04 20.28 -6.27
CA LEU A 39 20.49 19.75 -4.99
C LEU A 39 20.43 20.82 -3.91
N ALA A 40 20.64 22.10 -4.22
CA ALA A 40 20.62 23.17 -3.21
C ALA A 40 19.24 23.30 -2.54
N LYS A 41 18.15 23.02 -3.26
CA LYS A 41 16.80 23.02 -2.70
C LYS A 41 16.49 21.80 -1.84
N ILE A 42 17.03 20.64 -2.18
CA ILE A 42 16.71 19.36 -1.53
C ILE A 42 17.65 19.07 -0.35
N MET A 43 18.90 19.53 -0.43
CA MET A 43 19.96 19.25 0.54
C MET A 43 19.57 19.58 1.98
N PRO A 44 18.93 20.74 2.29
CA PRO A 44 18.56 21.06 3.67
C PRO A 44 17.59 20.03 4.27
N ALA A 45 16.57 19.63 3.50
CA ALA A 45 15.60 18.62 3.93
C ALA A 45 16.23 17.23 4.05
N LEU A 46 17.10 16.86 3.10
CA LEU A 46 17.83 15.59 3.12
C LEU A 46 18.73 15.48 4.35
N LEU A 47 19.52 16.52 4.64
CA LEU A 47 20.41 16.56 5.81
C LEU A 47 19.62 16.53 7.12
N ALA A 48 18.52 17.27 7.20
CA ALA A 48 17.64 17.25 8.37
C ALA A 48 17.06 15.85 8.62
N ALA A 49 16.56 15.18 7.56
CA ALA A 49 16.03 13.83 7.65
C ALA A 49 17.12 12.80 8.04
N ALA A 50 18.28 12.84 7.38
CA ALA A 50 19.40 11.95 7.69
C ALA A 50 19.87 12.12 9.14
N SER A 51 19.98 13.37 9.62
CA SER A 51 20.34 13.66 11.01
C SER A 51 19.29 13.13 12.00
N ALA A 52 18.00 13.28 11.70
CA ALA A 52 16.93 12.75 12.54
C ALA A 52 16.97 11.21 12.63
N ILE A 53 17.17 10.53 11.50
CA ILE A 53 17.31 9.06 11.45
C ILE A 53 18.53 8.61 12.24
N ALA A 54 19.68 9.28 12.08
CA ALA A 54 20.91 8.93 12.80
C ALA A 54 20.75 9.09 14.32
N ARG A 55 20.09 10.16 14.79
CA ARG A 55 19.77 10.33 16.22
C ARG A 55 18.86 9.22 16.73
N TYR A 56 17.84 8.86 15.95
CA TYR A 56 16.93 7.77 16.30
C TYR A 56 17.65 6.42 16.40
N ASP A 57 18.49 6.07 15.42
CA ASP A 57 19.29 4.84 15.42
C ASP A 57 20.23 4.79 16.65
N GLN A 58 20.86 5.91 16.98
CA GLN A 58 21.73 5.99 18.15
C GLN A 58 20.98 5.78 19.47
N MET A 59 19.77 6.34 19.60
CA MET A 59 18.93 6.12 20.79
C MET A 59 18.54 4.65 20.94
N LEU A 60 18.22 3.96 19.85
CA LEU A 60 17.85 2.54 19.88
C LEU A 60 19.02 1.62 20.21
N LYS A 61 20.23 1.91 19.73
CA LYS A 61 21.44 1.10 20.00
C LYS A 61 21.82 1.06 21.47
N ASN A 62 21.49 2.10 22.24
CA ASN A 62 21.78 2.17 23.66
C ASN A 62 20.77 1.39 24.53
N MET A 63 19.74 0.79 23.92
CA MET A 63 18.70 0.06 24.64
C MET A 63 19.00 -1.44 24.66
N HIS A 64 18.84 -2.07 25.83
CA HIS A 64 19.03 -3.52 26.00
C HIS A 64 18.03 -4.36 25.17
N ASN A 65 16.80 -3.87 25.00
CA ASN A 65 15.78 -4.50 24.16
C ASN A 65 14.94 -3.43 23.43
N ASN A 66 15.33 -3.12 22.19
CA ASN A 66 14.67 -2.12 21.36
C ASN A 66 13.26 -2.52 20.90
N GLU A 67 12.91 -3.81 20.90
CA GLU A 67 11.57 -4.28 20.49
C GLU A 67 10.46 -3.77 21.42
N ILE A 68 10.78 -3.41 22.67
CA ILE A 68 9.83 -2.81 23.61
C ILE A 68 9.25 -1.50 23.05
N LEU A 69 10.05 -0.71 22.33
CA LEU A 69 9.60 0.52 21.68
C LEU A 69 9.15 0.29 20.23
N LEU A 70 9.83 -0.59 19.50
CA LEU A 70 9.57 -0.78 18.07
C LEU A 70 8.24 -1.50 17.81
N ALA A 71 7.84 -2.45 18.67
CA ALA A 71 6.59 -3.17 18.51
C ALA A 71 5.34 -2.25 18.52
N PRO A 72 5.12 -1.38 19.52
CA PRO A 72 3.95 -0.49 19.52
C PRO A 72 3.98 0.53 18.38
N LEU A 73 5.15 1.04 18.00
CA LEU A 73 5.29 1.97 16.86
C LEU A 73 4.94 1.31 15.53
N ARG A 74 5.36 0.05 15.32
CA ARG A 74 4.99 -0.75 14.15
C ARG A 74 3.47 -0.97 14.08
N ASN A 75 2.84 -1.21 15.24
CA ASN A 75 1.40 -1.39 15.29
C ASN A 75 0.65 -0.09 14.98
N GLN A 76 1.12 1.03 15.52
CA GLN A 76 0.59 2.36 15.22
C GLN A 76 0.71 2.71 13.73
N GLU A 77 1.84 2.40 13.10
CA GLU A 77 2.05 2.61 11.67
C GLU A 77 1.04 1.81 10.83
N ALA A 78 0.82 0.53 11.16
CA ALA A 78 -0.16 -0.29 10.47
C ALA A 78 -1.59 0.26 10.58
N VAL A 79 -1.97 0.75 11.76
CA VAL A 79 -3.28 1.38 12.00
C VAL A 79 -3.44 2.64 11.17
N ILE A 80 -2.45 3.53 11.20
CA ILE A 80 -2.48 4.81 10.48
C ILE A 80 -2.52 4.56 8.97
N SER A 81 -1.65 3.69 8.47
CA SER A 81 -1.63 3.29 7.05
C SER A 81 -2.97 2.69 6.61
N SER A 82 -3.55 1.78 7.40
CA SER A 82 -4.86 1.19 7.07
C SER A 82 -5.99 2.23 7.08
N ARG A 83 -5.92 3.22 7.98
CA ARG A 83 -6.91 4.32 8.04
C ARG A 83 -6.85 5.22 6.81
N MET A 84 -5.66 5.44 6.24
CA MET A 84 -5.52 6.19 4.99
C MET A 84 -6.22 5.50 3.81
N GLU A 85 -6.27 4.17 3.82
CA GLU A 85 -6.97 3.35 2.82
C GLU A 85 -8.49 3.19 3.10
N GLY A 86 -9.00 3.84 4.15
CA GLY A 86 -10.41 3.83 4.52
C GLY A 86 -10.82 2.66 5.43
N THR A 87 -9.87 1.98 6.06
CA THR A 87 -10.12 0.94 7.07
C THR A 87 -10.39 1.59 8.43
N ILE A 88 -11.48 1.19 9.11
CA ILE A 88 -11.90 1.79 10.39
C ILE A 88 -11.53 0.86 11.55
N SER A 89 -10.25 0.73 11.87
CA SER A 89 -9.78 -0.03 13.03
C SER A 89 -9.10 0.89 14.06
N THR A 90 -9.32 0.61 15.34
CA THR A 90 -8.63 1.26 16.46
C THR A 90 -7.47 0.41 16.95
N MET A 91 -6.50 1.03 17.63
CA MET A 91 -5.37 0.30 18.21
C MET A 91 -5.86 -0.69 19.29
N ASP A 92 -6.82 -0.28 20.11
CA ASP A 92 -7.37 -1.10 21.18
C ASP A 92 -8.05 -2.37 20.63
N GLU A 93 -8.84 -2.27 19.56
CA GLU A 93 -9.45 -3.43 18.89
C GLU A 93 -8.41 -4.44 18.39
N ILE A 94 -7.29 -3.95 17.86
CA ILE A 94 -6.21 -4.81 17.35
C ILE A 94 -5.47 -5.48 18.49
N MET A 95 -5.13 -4.72 19.54
CA MET A 95 -4.46 -5.28 20.72
C MET A 95 -5.33 -6.31 21.44
N GLN A 96 -6.63 -6.04 21.55
CA GLN A 96 -7.58 -7.00 22.10
C GLN A 96 -7.62 -8.27 21.25
N TYR A 97 -7.66 -8.15 19.92
CA TYR A 97 -7.61 -9.31 19.04
C TYR A 97 -6.32 -10.13 19.23
N GLU A 98 -5.15 -9.48 19.27
CA GLU A 98 -3.87 -10.17 19.47
C GLU A 98 -3.79 -10.89 20.83
N ALA A 99 -4.51 -10.41 21.84
CA ALA A 99 -4.59 -11.02 23.16
C ALA A 99 -5.60 -12.17 23.22
N ASP A 100 -6.75 -12.01 22.58
CA ASP A 100 -7.87 -12.94 22.63
C ASP A 100 -7.71 -14.13 21.66
N TYR A 101 -6.97 -13.96 20.56
CA TYR A 101 -6.83 -14.97 19.51
C TYR A 101 -5.37 -15.31 19.22
N ALA A 102 -5.10 -16.60 19.00
CA ALA A 102 -3.82 -17.05 18.47
C ALA A 102 -3.63 -16.55 17.03
N ALA A 103 -2.37 -16.42 16.59
CA ALA A 103 -2.02 -15.80 15.30
C ALA A 103 -2.76 -16.40 14.08
N ASP A 104 -3.17 -17.66 14.12
CA ASP A 104 -3.76 -18.35 12.96
C ASP A 104 -5.27 -18.58 13.07
N GLU A 105 -5.92 -18.04 14.11
CA GLU A 105 -7.37 -18.11 14.26
C GLU A 105 -8.00 -16.84 13.70
N TYR A 106 -8.81 -16.99 12.64
CA TYR A 106 -9.73 -15.95 12.18
C TYR A 106 -11.08 -16.25 12.83
N ALA A 107 -11.43 -15.52 13.89
CA ALA A 107 -12.74 -15.67 14.48
C ALA A 107 -13.81 -15.21 13.47
N GLU A 108 -14.85 -16.02 13.29
CA GLU A 108 -15.94 -15.80 12.34
C GLU A 108 -16.70 -14.48 12.59
N HIS A 109 -16.55 -13.91 13.79
CA HIS A 109 -17.20 -12.67 14.22
C HIS A 109 -16.30 -11.43 14.16
N VAL A 110 -15.06 -11.55 13.67
CA VAL A 110 -14.13 -10.42 13.65
C VAL A 110 -14.32 -9.61 12.39
N ARG A 111 -14.32 -8.29 12.56
CA ARG A 111 -14.40 -7.33 11.45
C ARG A 111 -13.21 -7.51 10.51
N THR A 112 -13.49 -7.63 9.22
CA THR A 112 -12.48 -7.76 8.15
C THR A 112 -11.40 -6.68 8.22
N ASP A 113 -11.76 -5.46 8.60
CA ASP A 113 -10.85 -4.32 8.79
C ASP A 113 -9.73 -4.58 9.82
N ILE A 114 -10.02 -5.33 10.89
CA ILE A 114 -9.03 -5.71 11.91
C ILE A 114 -8.05 -6.71 11.31
N ILE A 115 -8.58 -7.72 10.60
CA ILE A 115 -7.79 -8.76 9.96
C ILE A 115 -6.86 -8.17 8.90
N GLU A 116 -7.34 -7.25 8.06
CA GLU A 116 -6.52 -6.57 7.06
C GLU A 116 -5.36 -5.78 7.71
N THR A 117 -5.60 -5.14 8.86
CA THR A 117 -4.54 -4.41 9.59
C THR A 117 -3.51 -5.37 10.20
N LEU A 118 -3.94 -6.53 10.71
CA LEU A 118 -3.04 -7.56 11.23
C LEU A 118 -2.19 -8.19 10.11
N LEU A 119 -2.79 -8.42 8.94
CA LEU A 119 -2.06 -8.88 7.75
C LEU A 119 -0.97 -7.88 7.35
N TYR A 120 -1.23 -6.57 7.46
CA TYR A 120 -0.21 -5.55 7.25
C TYR A 120 0.95 -5.68 8.24
N GLN A 121 0.67 -5.77 9.54
CA GLN A 121 1.70 -5.91 10.59
C GLN A 121 2.56 -7.16 10.38
N ARG A 122 1.92 -8.30 10.10
CA ARG A 122 2.59 -9.58 9.84
C ARG A 122 3.45 -9.51 8.59
N THR A 123 2.92 -8.96 7.50
CA THR A 123 3.66 -8.80 6.25
C THR A 123 4.92 -7.96 6.48
N LEU A 124 4.78 -6.81 7.15
CA LEU A 124 5.91 -5.92 7.43
C LEU A 124 7.00 -6.62 8.26
N LYS A 125 6.61 -7.38 9.29
CA LYS A 125 7.55 -8.15 10.13
C LYS A 125 8.25 -9.26 9.34
N ASN A 126 7.51 -10.01 8.53
CA ASN A 126 8.05 -11.10 7.70
C ASN A 126 9.08 -10.58 6.69
N VAL A 127 8.77 -9.47 6.02
CA VAL A 127 9.67 -8.81 5.05
C VAL A 127 10.92 -8.29 5.73
N GLN A 128 10.77 -7.62 6.87
CA GLN A 128 11.91 -7.14 7.65
C GLN A 128 12.84 -8.28 8.03
N GLN A 129 12.29 -9.42 8.46
CA GLN A 129 13.07 -10.62 8.78
C GLN A 129 13.75 -11.21 7.54
N ALA A 130 13.03 -11.33 6.42
CA ALA A 130 13.60 -11.81 5.16
C ALA A 130 14.76 -10.94 4.68
N MET A 131 14.61 -9.61 4.74
CA MET A 131 15.66 -8.66 4.37
C MET A 131 16.86 -8.71 5.31
N LYS A 132 16.63 -8.84 6.63
CA LYS A 132 17.72 -9.10 7.60
C LYS A 132 18.44 -10.42 7.32
N GLY A 133 17.73 -11.42 6.80
CA GLY A 133 18.29 -12.70 6.33
C GLY A 133 19.03 -12.62 4.99
N GLY A 134 19.15 -11.45 4.38
CA GLY A 134 19.87 -11.25 3.12
C GLY A 134 19.01 -11.30 1.85
N TYR A 135 17.69 -11.42 1.97
CA TYR A 135 16.80 -11.38 0.80
C TYR A 135 16.73 -9.93 0.25
N PRO A 136 17.16 -9.67 -1.00
CA PRO A 136 17.18 -8.31 -1.53
C PRO A 136 15.78 -7.79 -1.85
N LEU A 137 15.62 -6.47 -1.80
CA LEU A 137 14.40 -5.82 -2.28
C LEU A 137 14.26 -6.10 -3.78
N SER A 138 13.25 -6.89 -4.14
CA SER A 138 13.07 -7.39 -5.49
C SER A 138 11.60 -7.44 -5.86
N ALA A 139 11.30 -7.55 -7.15
CA ALA A 139 9.94 -7.77 -7.63
C ALA A 139 9.31 -9.04 -7.05
N SER A 140 10.12 -10.06 -6.74
CA SER A 140 9.65 -11.28 -6.06
C SER A 140 9.22 -10.97 -4.62
N LEU A 141 10.05 -10.23 -3.85
CA LEU A 141 9.69 -9.81 -2.49
C LEU A 141 8.37 -9.03 -2.49
N LEU A 142 8.24 -8.06 -3.41
CA LEU A 142 7.05 -7.24 -3.54
C LEU A 142 5.80 -8.06 -3.86
N LYS A 143 5.91 -9.09 -4.72
CA LYS A 143 4.81 -10.01 -4.99
C LYS A 143 4.45 -10.84 -3.76
N THR A 144 5.43 -11.36 -3.03
CA THR A 144 5.18 -12.09 -1.78
C THR A 144 4.47 -11.20 -0.75
N MET A 145 4.90 -9.95 -0.59
CA MET A 145 4.22 -8.95 0.24
C MET A 145 2.79 -8.75 -0.19
N HIS A 146 2.57 -8.52 -1.48
CA HIS A 146 1.24 -8.33 -2.05
C HIS A 146 0.33 -9.54 -1.82
N GLN A 147 0.88 -10.76 -1.91
CA GLN A 147 0.14 -11.98 -1.62
C GLN A 147 -0.28 -12.08 -0.15
N GLN A 148 0.63 -11.73 0.77
CA GLN A 148 0.34 -11.76 2.22
C GLN A 148 -0.68 -10.68 2.61
N LEU A 149 -0.55 -9.46 2.07
CA LEU A 149 -1.50 -8.37 2.34
C LEU A 149 -2.91 -8.68 1.84
N LEU A 150 -3.02 -9.35 0.69
CA LEU A 150 -4.30 -9.67 0.07
C LEU A 150 -4.75 -11.12 0.33
N SER A 151 -4.21 -11.80 1.35
CA SER A 151 -4.62 -13.19 1.61
C SER A 151 -6.05 -13.30 2.15
N TYR A 152 -6.60 -12.21 2.68
CA TYR A 152 -7.95 -12.14 3.24
C TYR A 152 -8.57 -10.76 3.00
N GLY A 153 -9.90 -10.69 3.11
CA GLY A 153 -10.65 -9.44 3.06
C GLY A 153 -10.95 -8.96 1.64
N ARG A 154 -11.13 -7.65 1.50
CA ARG A 154 -11.70 -7.02 0.30
C ARG A 154 -10.82 -7.16 -0.95
N GLY A 155 -9.51 -7.37 -0.74
CA GLY A 155 -8.54 -7.51 -1.82
C GLY A 155 -8.23 -8.94 -2.23
N ALA A 156 -8.79 -9.96 -1.56
CA ALA A 156 -8.43 -11.36 -1.82
C ALA A 156 -8.75 -11.84 -3.23
N THR A 157 -9.72 -11.22 -3.88
CA THR A 157 -10.09 -11.51 -5.27
C THR A 157 -9.28 -10.73 -6.31
N LYS A 158 -8.38 -9.82 -5.89
CA LYS A 158 -7.61 -8.91 -6.76
C LYS A 158 -6.25 -9.48 -7.17
N SER A 159 -6.20 -10.76 -7.53
CA SER A 159 -4.98 -11.47 -7.95
C SER A 159 -3.78 -11.29 -7.00
N PRO A 160 -3.86 -11.81 -5.76
CA PRO A 160 -2.77 -11.75 -4.80
C PRO A 160 -1.44 -12.28 -5.40
N GLY A 161 -0.33 -11.62 -5.10
CA GLY A 161 0.98 -12.00 -5.63
C GLY A 161 1.27 -11.66 -7.08
N GLN A 162 0.36 -10.97 -7.77
CA GLN A 162 0.55 -10.56 -9.16
C GLN A 162 0.52 -9.03 -9.30
N PHE A 163 1.31 -8.51 -10.24
CA PHE A 163 1.17 -7.11 -10.61
C PHE A 163 -0.10 -6.93 -11.43
N LYS A 164 -0.82 -5.85 -11.18
CA LYS A 164 -1.99 -5.48 -11.96
C LYS A 164 -1.58 -5.28 -13.42
N THR A 165 -2.34 -5.89 -14.33
CA THR A 165 -2.16 -5.77 -15.78
C THR A 165 -3.11 -4.74 -16.39
N GLU A 166 -4.15 -4.36 -15.64
CA GLU A 166 -5.16 -3.39 -16.05
C GLU A 166 -4.89 -1.99 -15.48
N GLN A 167 -5.39 -0.98 -16.19
CA GLN A 167 -5.33 0.41 -15.74
C GLN A 167 -5.94 0.57 -14.34
N ASN A 168 -5.24 1.31 -13.47
CA ASN A 168 -5.83 1.81 -12.24
C ASN A 168 -6.25 3.27 -12.40
N TYR A 169 -7.49 3.60 -12.02
CA TYR A 169 -8.00 4.96 -12.06
C TYR A 169 -7.85 5.59 -10.68
N LEU A 170 -7.04 6.64 -10.60
CA LEU A 170 -6.85 7.41 -9.36
C LEU A 170 -7.71 8.67 -9.45
N VAL A 171 -8.72 8.75 -8.58
CA VAL A 171 -9.57 9.93 -8.44
C VAL A 171 -9.10 10.71 -7.21
N ARG A 172 -8.83 12.01 -7.39
CA ARG A 172 -8.51 12.92 -6.29
C ARG A 172 -9.81 13.51 -5.77
N TYR A 173 -10.14 13.30 -4.49
CA TYR A 173 -11.30 13.93 -3.83
C TYR A 173 -11.11 15.43 -3.51
N VAL A 174 -9.92 15.98 -3.80
CA VAL A 174 -9.56 17.39 -3.59
C VAL A 174 -9.42 18.06 -4.95
N GLN A 175 -10.54 18.51 -5.51
CA GLN A 175 -10.66 19.17 -6.82
C GLN A 175 -10.25 18.32 -8.05
N PRO A 176 -10.86 18.53 -9.23
CA PRO A 176 -10.82 17.57 -10.32
C PRO A 176 -9.47 17.64 -11.04
N GLN A 177 -8.55 16.76 -10.64
CA GLN A 177 -7.47 16.32 -11.53
C GLN A 177 -7.40 14.80 -11.44
N ASN A 178 -7.87 14.16 -12.51
CA ASN A 178 -7.80 12.72 -12.68
C ASN A 178 -6.36 12.35 -13.03
N PHE A 179 -5.72 11.54 -12.19
CA PHE A 179 -4.37 11.05 -12.44
C PHE A 179 -4.47 9.70 -13.16
N VAL A 180 -3.93 9.65 -14.38
CA VAL A 180 -3.77 8.42 -15.15
C VAL A 180 -2.31 7.99 -15.05
N CYS A 181 -2.05 6.82 -14.48
CA CYS A 181 -0.73 6.21 -14.62
C CYS A 181 -0.90 4.75 -15.04
N ALA A 182 -0.62 4.47 -16.31
CA ALA A 182 -0.72 3.14 -16.91
C ALA A 182 0.54 2.29 -16.74
N ASP A 183 1.67 2.92 -16.41
CA ASP A 183 3.00 2.30 -16.57
C ASP A 183 3.94 2.48 -15.35
N CYS A 184 3.44 3.01 -14.22
CA CYS A 184 4.29 3.29 -13.05
C CYS A 184 4.82 2.03 -12.37
N THR A 185 3.98 1.01 -12.19
CA THR A 185 4.29 -0.14 -11.33
C THR A 185 5.43 -0.99 -11.89
N ARG A 186 5.54 -1.12 -13.22
CA ARG A 186 6.65 -1.82 -13.89
C ARG A 186 7.95 -0.99 -13.91
N LYS A 187 7.85 0.34 -13.88
CA LYS A 187 9.00 1.27 -13.88
C LYS A 187 9.60 1.45 -12.48
N ILE A 188 8.78 1.50 -11.41
CA ILE A 188 9.26 1.59 -10.02
C ILE A 188 10.11 0.37 -9.64
N SER A 189 9.72 -0.85 -10.04
CA SER A 189 10.54 -2.04 -9.80
C SER A 189 11.86 -2.04 -10.57
N ARG A 190 11.91 -1.45 -11.78
CA ARG A 190 13.15 -1.31 -12.57
C ARG A 190 14.05 -0.20 -12.02
N TRP A 191 13.47 0.86 -11.46
CA TRP A 191 14.21 1.96 -10.85
C TRP A 191 14.80 1.58 -9.47
N LEU A 192 14.04 0.85 -8.64
CA LEU A 192 14.56 0.27 -7.39
C LEU A 192 15.67 -0.77 -7.64
N ALA A 193 15.59 -1.54 -8.74
CA ALA A 193 16.63 -2.48 -9.14
C ALA A 193 17.86 -1.82 -9.79
N ALA A 194 17.80 -0.53 -10.15
CA ALA A 194 18.93 0.22 -10.70
C ALA A 194 19.75 0.93 -9.61
N PHE A 195 19.30 0.89 -8.35
CA PHE A 195 19.95 1.53 -7.19
C PHE A 195 20.54 0.52 -6.17
N VAL A 196 20.48 -0.79 -6.48
CA VAL A 196 21.19 -1.87 -5.79
C VAL A 196 22.21 -2.44 -6.77
#